data_AF-A0A3B0UK87-F1
#
_entry.id   AF-A0A3B0UK87-F1
#
_cell.length_a   1.000
_cell.length_b   1.000
_cell.length_c   1.000
_cell.angle_alpha   90.00
_cell.angle_beta   90.00
_cell.angle_gamma   90.00
#
_symmetry.space_group_name_H-M   'P 1'
#
loop_
_entity.id
_entity.type
_entity.pdbx_description
1 polymer ?
#
loop_
_entity_poly.entity_id
_entity_poly.type
_entity_poly.pdbx_seq_one_letter_code
_entity_poly.pdbx_strand_id
1 'polypeptide(L)' 'MLNMHIDNQELEQTIKQTYGDDSKSLARAFFEFIQQKKIKQDIGVSIKQLQSGEGIALRDVMKDIRGKYE' A
#
# COMPACT_ATOMS: atom_id res chain seq x y z
N MET A 1 -11.80 0.78 -15.92
CA MET A 1 -11.59 2.24 -15.84
C MET A 1 -11.78 2.65 -14.39
N LEU A 2 -10.79 3.30 -13.78
CA LEU A 2 -10.93 3.94 -12.46
C LEU A 2 -11.66 5.27 -12.68
N ASN A 3 -12.93 5.35 -12.28
CA ASN A 3 -13.64 6.63 -12.24
C ASN A 3 -13.24 7.35 -10.96
N MET A 4 -12.30 8.29 -11.06
CA MET A 4 -11.93 9.18 -9.97
C MET A 4 -12.84 10.41 -10.03
N HIS A 5 -13.71 10.56 -9.04
CA HIS A 5 -14.46 11.80 -8.82
C HIS A 5 -13.72 12.60 -7.75
N ILE A 6 -13.36 13.85 -8.06
CA ILE A 6 -12.64 14.74 -7.16
C ILE A 6 -13.63 15.82 -6.73
N ASP A 7 -14.12 15.72 -5.50
CA ASP A 7 -15.13 16.63 -4.94
C ASP A 7 -14.52 17.95 -4.43
N ASN A 8 -13.23 18.19 -4.71
CA ASN A 8 -12.50 19.37 -4.28
C ASN A 8 -11.92 20.10 -5.50
N GLN A 9 -12.48 21.28 -5.77
CA GLN A 9 -12.18 22.10 -6.95
C GLN A 9 -10.74 22.62 -6.94
N GLU A 10 -10.17 22.90 -5.76
CA GLU A 10 -8.78 23.35 -5.61
C GLU A 10 -7.78 22.22 -5.90
N LEU A 11 -8.12 21.00 -5.45
CA LEU A 11 -7.38 19.78 -5.77
C LEU A 11 -7.45 19.46 -7.27
N GLU A 12 -8.61 19.64 -7.89
CA GLU A 12 -8.80 19.43 -9.33
C GLU A 12 -7.93 20.39 -10.16
N GLN A 13 -7.88 21.68 -9.80
CA GLN A 13 -7.00 22.65 -10.48
C GLN A 13 -5.53 22.31 -10.30
N THR A 14 -5.12 21.92 -9.10
CA THR A 14 -3.72 21.53 -8.81
C THR A 14 -3.32 20.30 -9.63
N ILE A 15 -4.20 19.32 -9.74
CA ILE A 15 -3.98 18.11 -10.54
C ILE A 15 -3.90 18.45 -12.03
N LYS A 16 -4.79 19.31 -12.55
CA LYS A 16 -4.73 19.79 -13.94
C LYS A 16 -3.45 20.59 -14.23
N GLN A 17 -2.98 21.41 -13.30
CA GLN A 17 -1.70 22.12 -13.46
C GLN A 17 -0.49 21.18 -13.45
N THR A 18 -0.52 20.14 -12.62
CA THR A 18 0.64 19.25 -12.42
C THR A 18 0.73 18.17 -13.50
N TYR A 19 -0.40 17.64 -13.94
CA TYR A 19 -0.47 16.50 -14.86
C TYR A 19 -1.10 16.85 -16.22
N GLY A 20 -1.64 18.06 -16.41
CA GLY A 20 -2.31 18.46 -17.64
C GLY A 20 -3.52 17.58 -17.97
N ASP A 21 -3.71 17.32 -19.26
CA ASP A 21 -4.69 16.34 -19.78
C ASP A 21 -4.13 14.91 -19.84
N ASP A 22 -2.92 14.65 -19.32
CA ASP A 22 -2.33 13.32 -19.32
C ASP A 22 -2.89 12.44 -18.20
N SER A 23 -4.10 11.96 -18.46
CA SER A 23 -4.82 11.00 -17.62
C SER A 23 -4.03 9.73 -17.28
N LYS A 24 -3.05 9.31 -18.10
CA LYS A 24 -2.21 8.13 -17.81
C LYS A 24 -1.20 8.43 -16.71
N SER A 25 -0.57 9.60 -16.76
CA SER A 25 0.37 10.03 -15.72
C SER A 25 -0.33 10.25 -14.38
N LEU A 26 -1.53 10.82 -14.39
CA LEU A 26 -2.36 10.95 -13.19
C LEU A 26 -2.76 9.58 -12.62
N ALA A 27 -3.21 8.65 -13.47
CA ALA A 27 -3.58 7.30 -13.04
C ALA A 27 -2.37 6.55 -12.43
N ARG A 28 -1.17 6.74 -12.99
CA ARG A 28 0.06 6.17 -12.46
C ARG A 28 0.43 6.76 -11.10
N ALA A 29 0.40 8.08 -10.95
CA ALA A 29 0.66 8.73 -9.66
C ALA A 29 -0.35 8.30 -8.58
N PHE A 30 -1.62 8.17 -8.95
CA PHE A 30 -2.65 7.67 -8.05
C PHE A 30 -2.40 6.21 -7.65
N PHE A 31 -2.05 5.35 -8.62
CA PHE A 31 -1.69 3.96 -8.33
C PHE A 31 -0.49 3.87 -7.38
N GLU A 32 0.57 4.64 -7.63
CA GLU A 32 1.75 4.71 -6.77
C GLU A 32 1.41 5.19 -5.36
N PHE A 33 0.52 6.19 -5.23
CA PHE A 33 0.02 6.66 -3.94
C PHE A 33 -0.74 5.57 -3.16
N ILE A 34 -1.64 4.84 -3.83
CA ILE A 34 -2.38 3.73 -3.20
C ILE A 34 -1.42 2.62 -2.76
N GLN A 35 -0.42 2.28 -3.59
CA GLN A 35 0.62 1.31 -3.23
C GLN A 35 1.39 1.75 -1.99
N GLN A 36 1.85 3.01 -1.95
CA GLN A 36 2.56 3.54 -0.79
C GLN A 36 1.71 3.55 0.48
N LYS A 37 0.42 3.92 0.38
CA LYS A 37 -0.53 3.86 1.50
C LYS A 37 -0.70 2.43 2.02
N LYS A 38 -0.86 1.46 1.11
CA LYS A 38 -0.97 0.04 1.47
C LYS A 38 0.29 -0.45 2.18
N ILE A 39 1.47 -0.15 1.65
CA ILE A 39 2.75 -0.50 2.28
C ILE A 39 2.85 0.09 3.69
N LYS A 40 2.50 1.37 3.88
CA LYS A 40 2.49 1.99 5.22
C LYS A 40 1.52 1.31 6.17
N GLN A 41 0.35 0.93 5.69
CA GLN A 41 -0.65 0.23 6.51
C GLN A 41 -0.18 -1.17 6.89
N ASP A 42 0.36 -1.93 5.94
CA ASP A 42 0.89 -3.28 6.16
C ASP A 42 2.05 -3.26 7.15
N ILE A 43 2.99 -2.31 7.01
CA ILE A 43 4.08 -2.10 7.99
C ILE A 43 3.51 -1.79 9.38
N GLY A 44 2.49 -0.92 9.46
CA GLY A 44 1.83 -0.59 10.71
C GLY A 44 1.16 -1.80 11.37
N VAL A 45 0.54 -2.68 10.58
CA VAL A 45 -0.02 -3.96 11.07
C VAL A 45 1.10 -4.87 11.59
N SER A 46 2.17 -5.07 10.83
CA SER A 46 3.30 -5.91 11.27
C SER A 46 3.95 -5.41 12.56
N ILE A 47 4.11 -4.09 12.73
CA ILE A 47 4.62 -3.50 13.99
C ILE A 47 3.67 -3.82 15.15
N LYS A 48 2.35 -3.70 14.97
CA LYS A 48 1.38 -4.04 16.01
C LYS A 48 1.39 -5.52 16.38
N GLN A 49 1.54 -6.40 15.40
CA GLN A 49 1.66 -7.86 15.63
C GLN A 49 2.95 -8.18 16.42
N LEU A 50 4.06 -7.51 16.11
CA LEU A 50 5.28 -7.64 16.89
C LEU A 50 5.13 -7.11 18.31
N GLN A 51 4.48 -5.97 18.51
CA GLN A 51 4.26 -5.36 19.83
C GLN A 51 3.27 -6.15 20.70
N SER A 52 2.29 -6.81 20.10
CA SER A 52 1.32 -7.67 20.79
C SER A 52 1.89 -9.05 21.14
N GLY A 53 3.14 -9.35 20.76
CA GLY A 53 3.75 -10.65 21.00
C GLY A 53 3.27 -11.74 20.04
N GLU A 54 2.54 -11.38 18.98
CA GLU A 54 2.09 -12.30 17.92
C GLU A 54 3.23 -12.67 16.93
N GLY A 55 4.45 -12.18 17.18
CA GLY A 55 5.63 -12.56 16.42
C GLY A 55 6.03 -14.02 16.68
N ILE A 56 6.06 -14.83 15.63
CA ILE A 56 6.51 -16.23 15.71
C ILE A 56 8.03 -16.27 15.71
N ALA A 57 8.65 -17.03 16.61
CA ALA A 57 10.09 -17.19 16.63
C ALA A 57 10.58 -17.89 15.36
N LEU A 58 11.67 -17.38 14.77
CA LEU A 58 12.24 -17.89 13.52
C LEU A 58 12.52 -19.40 13.57
N ARG A 59 12.93 -19.91 14.73
CA ARG A 59 13.20 -21.34 14.94
C ARG A 59 11.94 -22.20 14.76
N ASP A 60 10.80 -21.71 15.21
CA ASP A 60 9.52 -22.43 15.13
C ASP A 60 8.99 -22.40 13.69
N VAL A 61 9.08 -21.24 13.02
CA VAL A 61 8.75 -21.12 11.59
C VAL A 61 9.57 -22.09 10.72
N MET A 62 10.89 -22.17 10.96
CA MET A 62 11.76 -23.05 10.18
C MET A 62 11.48 -24.53 10.45
N LYS A 63 11.06 -24.89 11.67
CA LYS A 63 10.65 -26.25 12.01
C LYS A 63 9.37 -26.64 11.29
N ASP A 64 8.37 -25.76 11.28
CA ASP A 64 7.08 -25.98 10.61
C ASP A 64 7.23 -26.07 9.08
N ILE A 65 8.06 -25.21 8.49
CA ILE A 65 8.37 -25.27 7.05
C ILE A 65 9.03 -26.62 6.74
N ARG A 66 10.06 -27.02 7.48
CA ARG A 66 10.76 -28.29 7.23
C ARG A 66 9.79 -29.48 7.29
N GLY A 67 8.95 -29.55 8.32
CA GLY A 67 7.96 -30.63 8.46
C GLY A 67 6.84 -30.66 7.42
N LYS A 68 6.71 -29.62 6.59
CA LYS A 68 5.72 -29.56 5.49
C LYS A 68 6.28 -30.07 4.15
N TYR A 69 7.60 -30.12 4.02
CA TYR A 69 8.30 -30.50 2.79
C TYR A 69 9.15 -31.78 2.92
N GLU A 70 9.31 -32.30 4.14
CA GLU A 70 9.81 -33.65 4.44
C GLU A 70 8.65 -34.61 4.68
#